data_AF-A0A1B8E3C9-F1
#
_entry.id   AF-A0A1B8E3C9-F1
#
_cell.length_a   1.000
_cell.length_b   1.000
_cell.length_c   1.000
_cell.angle_alpha   90.00
_cell.angle_beta   90.00
_cell.angle_gamma   90.00
#
_symmetry.space_group_name_H-M   'P 1'
#
loop_
_entity.id
_entity.type
_entity.pdbx_description
1 polymer ?
#
loop_
_entity_poly.entity_id
_entity_poly.type
_entity_poly.pdbx_seq_one_letter_code
_entity_poly.pdbx_strand_id
1 'polypeptide(L)'
;MAENSSYDKITADGDTILVIGPDEARLCVQSCLLQAASKVFKAMFGPHYKEGQRSGLNGSKKEIPLPEDDVGAMTIICAVIHYRNDILPGELSSSEVLQISVVADKYDCKVALKHATHHWLDHRNVVSLKEQMELMTAAYLLDQAQAFSEITYAMMMEHAGSYLPFAQDQIDFGVPWELFYLLEAKRGSIHQQLGDILSVKYQYEDCPCGFKSKSAYGYLGILSAGGFLPSLYLDRLDGETAINRIKRAEQMGPPSEVEDCTGCDNYRWHRPAYSRESMLKNLQELKDGKGLCLHCISGGSRVYSEKPCSIEH
;
A
#
# COMPACT_ATOMS: atom_id res chain seq x y z
N MET A 1 -19.96 -13.57 46.24
CA MET A 1 -18.78 -12.70 46.30
C MET A 1 -18.73 -11.99 44.96
N ALA A 2 -19.48 -10.90 44.87
CA ALA A 2 -19.54 -10.03 43.70
C ALA A 2 -18.58 -8.86 43.91
N GLU A 3 -18.27 -8.16 42.82
CA GLU A 3 -17.49 -6.93 42.72
C GLU A 3 -15.99 -7.12 42.47
N ASN A 4 -15.70 -7.43 41.20
CA ASN A 4 -14.52 -6.87 40.52
C ASN A 4 -14.95 -6.40 39.12
N SER A 5 -15.92 -5.47 39.07
CA SER A 5 -16.34 -4.83 37.82
C SER A 5 -15.48 -3.58 37.64
N SER A 6 -14.32 -3.75 37.01
CA SER A 6 -13.45 -2.64 36.62
C SER A 6 -14.14 -1.80 35.55
N TYR A 7 -14.87 -0.77 35.96
CA TYR A 7 -15.47 0.22 35.07
C TYR A 7 -14.45 1.15 34.38
N ASP A 8 -13.15 0.91 34.53
CA ASP A 8 -12.09 1.67 33.88
C ASP A 8 -11.56 0.95 32.65
N LYS A 9 -11.81 1.51 31.46
CA LYS A 9 -11.01 1.17 30.28
C LYS A 9 -10.53 2.38 29.47
N ILE A 10 -11.26 3.51 29.43
CA ILE A 10 -10.80 4.74 28.75
C ILE A 10 -10.83 5.96 29.69
N THR A 11 -11.97 6.22 30.35
CA THR A 11 -12.14 7.31 31.33
C THR A 11 -13.02 6.85 32.50
N ALA A 12 -12.68 7.26 33.73
CA ALA A 12 -13.46 6.97 34.94
C ALA A 12 -14.72 7.86 35.04
N ASP A 13 -14.65 9.09 34.53
CA ASP A 13 -15.66 10.15 34.61
C ASP A 13 -16.51 10.32 33.34
N GLY A 14 -16.40 9.38 32.39
CA GLY A 14 -17.23 9.36 31.17
C GLY A 14 -18.73 9.37 31.45
N ASP A 15 -19.51 9.95 30.54
CA ASP A 15 -20.98 10.09 30.64
C ASP A 15 -21.76 8.92 30.00
N THR A 16 -21.05 8.08 29.24
CA THR A 16 -21.61 7.00 28.42
C THR A 16 -20.79 5.72 28.55
N ILE A 17 -21.45 4.58 28.43
CA ILE A 17 -20.87 3.24 28.42
C ILE A 17 -21.23 2.59 27.09
N LEU A 18 -20.23 2.24 26.30
CA LEU A 18 -20.40 1.37 25.14
C LEU A 18 -20.34 -0.08 25.61
N VAL A 19 -21.33 -0.90 25.21
CA VAL A 19 -21.40 -2.33 25.52
C VAL A 19 -21.13 -3.09 24.22
N ILE A 20 -19.91 -3.61 24.05
CA ILE A 20 -19.35 -3.99 22.75
C ILE A 20 -19.16 -5.50 22.66
N GLY A 21 -19.51 -6.06 21.49
CA GLY A 21 -19.28 -7.46 21.16
C GLY A 21 -20.20 -8.44 21.91
N PRO A 22 -20.06 -9.74 21.63
CA PRO A 22 -20.88 -10.80 22.23
C PRO A 22 -20.59 -10.99 23.73
N ASP A 23 -19.39 -10.63 24.19
CA ASP A 23 -18.97 -10.71 25.59
C ASP A 23 -19.40 -9.48 26.42
N GLU A 24 -20.18 -8.57 25.83
CA GLU A 24 -20.68 -7.34 26.46
C GLU A 24 -19.58 -6.51 27.14
N ALA A 25 -18.44 -6.35 26.47
CA ALA A 25 -17.32 -5.58 26.99
C ALA A 25 -17.73 -4.12 27.20
N ARG A 26 -17.54 -3.59 28.42
CA ARG A 26 -18.00 -2.25 28.81
C ARG A 26 -16.86 -1.24 28.72
N LEU A 27 -17.01 -0.21 27.87
CA LEU A 27 -16.08 0.91 27.75
C LEU A 27 -16.75 2.19 28.20
N CYS A 28 -16.26 2.80 29.27
CA CYS A 28 -16.73 4.13 29.69
C CYS A 28 -16.02 5.22 28.88
N VAL A 29 -16.80 6.10 28.24
CA VAL A 29 -16.36 7.13 27.31
C VAL A 29 -17.07 8.46 27.57
N GLN A 30 -16.50 9.55 27.06
CA GLN A 30 -17.08 10.88 27.03
C GLN A 30 -17.74 11.11 25.66
N SER A 31 -19.06 11.13 25.63
CA SER A 31 -19.84 11.19 24.38
C SER A 31 -19.51 12.41 23.54
N CYS A 32 -19.25 13.57 24.16
CA CYS A 32 -18.95 14.81 23.44
C CYS A 32 -17.68 14.72 22.57
N LEU A 33 -16.66 13.97 23.00
CA LEU A 33 -15.44 13.76 22.22
C LEU A 33 -15.71 12.90 20.99
N LEU A 34 -16.49 11.82 21.15
CA LEU A 34 -16.89 10.98 20.02
C LEU A 34 -17.77 11.74 19.03
N GLN A 35 -18.73 12.55 19.51
CA GLN A 35 -19.58 13.40 18.66
C GLN A 35 -18.77 14.45 17.87
N ALA A 36 -17.70 14.97 18.46
CA ALA A 36 -16.80 15.90 17.78
C ALA A 36 -15.93 15.20 16.74
N ALA A 37 -15.50 13.96 17.02
CA ALA A 37 -14.64 13.17 16.15
C ALA A 37 -15.36 12.53 14.96
N SER A 38 -16.68 12.31 15.05
CA SER A 38 -17.43 11.52 14.07
C SER A 38 -18.88 12.00 13.90
N LYS A 39 -19.33 12.07 12.65
CA LYS A 39 -20.73 12.37 12.32
C LYS A 39 -21.67 11.23 12.69
N VAL A 40 -21.20 9.99 12.60
CA VAL A 40 -21.98 8.79 12.95
C VAL A 40 -22.24 8.77 14.45
N PHE A 41 -21.21 8.97 15.26
CA PHE A 41 -21.36 9.12 16.70
C PHE A 41 -22.22 10.33 17.06
N LYS A 42 -22.04 11.47 16.38
CA LYS A 42 -22.91 12.64 16.55
C LYS A 42 -24.39 12.33 16.32
N ALA A 43 -24.70 11.55 15.29
CA ALA A 43 -26.06 11.11 15.03
C ALA A 43 -26.55 10.13 16.10
N MET A 44 -25.75 9.10 16.41
CA MET A 44 -26.06 8.06 17.41
C MET A 44 -26.37 8.65 18.80
N PHE A 45 -25.57 9.61 19.27
CA PHE A 45 -25.78 10.26 20.56
C PHE A 45 -26.82 11.41 20.50
N GLY A 46 -27.35 11.72 19.31
CA GLY A 46 -28.28 12.82 19.08
C GLY A 46 -29.73 12.49 19.49
N PRO A 47 -30.55 13.51 19.81
CA PRO A 47 -31.89 13.32 20.42
C PRO A 47 -32.90 12.56 19.55
N HIS A 48 -32.60 12.39 18.25
CA HIS A 48 -33.44 11.69 17.28
C HIS A 48 -33.34 10.16 17.38
N TYR A 49 -32.29 9.65 18.02
CA TYR A 49 -32.09 8.21 18.24
C TYR A 49 -32.42 7.86 19.69
N LYS A 50 -32.85 6.62 19.94
CA LYS A 50 -33.11 6.13 21.31
C LYS A 50 -31.83 6.26 22.15
N GLU A 51 -30.71 6.05 21.48
CA GLU A 51 -29.32 6.20 21.88
C GLU A 51 -28.90 7.63 22.19
N GLY A 52 -29.70 8.66 21.89
CA GLY A 52 -29.50 10.05 22.34
C GLY A 52 -30.59 10.61 23.27
N GLN A 53 -31.75 9.96 23.37
CA GLN A 53 -32.78 10.33 24.35
C GLN A 53 -32.30 10.03 25.79
N ARG A 54 -32.48 10.99 26.71
CA ARG A 54 -32.10 10.81 28.13
C ARG A 54 -32.95 9.69 28.74
N SER A 55 -32.33 8.59 29.16
CA SER A 55 -32.99 7.65 30.07
C SER A 55 -33.22 8.35 31.40
N GLY A 56 -34.50 8.43 31.77
CA GLY A 56 -34.96 9.13 32.95
C GLY A 56 -34.42 8.54 34.25
N LEU A 57 -34.27 9.45 35.22
CA LEU A 57 -34.56 9.31 36.65
C LEU A 57 -33.43 8.97 37.64
N ASN A 58 -32.34 8.26 37.32
CA ASN A 58 -31.46 7.73 38.40
C ASN A 58 -29.95 8.05 38.34
N GLY A 59 -29.48 9.00 37.53
CA GLY A 59 -28.05 9.40 37.52
C GLY A 59 -27.08 8.32 36.99
N SER A 60 -27.61 7.21 36.44
CA SER A 60 -26.84 6.16 35.78
C SER A 60 -26.32 6.62 34.41
N LYS A 61 -25.06 6.27 34.09
CA LYS A 61 -24.46 6.51 32.77
C LYS A 61 -25.29 5.84 31.67
N LYS A 62 -25.31 6.44 30.49
CA LYS A 62 -26.06 5.89 29.36
C LYS A 62 -25.35 4.66 28.80
N GLU A 63 -26.08 3.58 28.52
CA GLU A 63 -25.52 2.39 27.86
C GLU A 63 -25.93 2.35 26.39
N ILE A 64 -24.96 2.08 25.50
CA ILE A 64 -25.20 1.88 24.07
C ILE A 64 -24.69 0.50 23.67
N PRO A 65 -25.59 -0.41 23.23
CA PRO A 65 -25.20 -1.73 22.77
C PRO A 65 -24.63 -1.67 21.35
N LEU A 66 -23.44 -2.25 21.18
CA LEU A 66 -22.69 -2.40 19.94
C LEU A 66 -22.27 -3.88 19.77
N PRO A 67 -23.22 -4.82 19.67
CA PRO A 67 -22.95 -6.27 19.77
C PRO A 67 -22.15 -6.83 18.59
N GLU A 68 -22.12 -6.13 17.46
CA GLU A 68 -21.44 -6.55 16.23
C GLU A 68 -20.04 -5.96 16.07
N ASP A 69 -19.62 -5.06 16.97
CA ASP A 69 -18.33 -4.38 16.85
C ASP A 69 -17.21 -5.13 17.57
N ASP A 70 -16.00 -5.01 17.01
CA ASP A 70 -14.79 -5.55 17.62
C ASP A 70 -14.35 -4.72 18.84
N VAL A 71 -14.14 -5.41 19.97
CA VAL A 71 -13.79 -4.79 21.26
C VAL A 71 -12.41 -4.13 21.18
N GLY A 72 -11.43 -4.76 20.52
CA GLY A 72 -10.06 -4.27 20.42
C GLY A 72 -9.98 -2.98 19.61
N ALA A 73 -10.52 -3.01 18.40
CA ALA A 73 -10.60 -1.87 17.48
C ALA A 73 -11.35 -0.69 18.12
N MET A 74 -12.52 -0.92 18.71
CA MET A 74 -13.29 0.14 19.36
C MET A 74 -12.55 0.73 20.57
N THR A 75 -11.83 -0.10 21.34
CA THR A 75 -11.00 0.37 22.47
C THR A 75 -9.91 1.31 21.98
N ILE A 76 -9.18 0.93 20.92
CA ILE A 76 -8.09 1.76 20.35
C ILE A 76 -8.65 3.09 19.82
N ILE A 77 -9.75 3.05 19.06
CA ILE A 77 -10.39 4.26 18.52
C ILE A 77 -10.80 5.20 19.65
N CYS A 78 -11.47 4.67 20.67
CA CYS A 78 -11.86 5.46 21.84
C CYS A 78 -10.63 6.02 22.57
N ALA A 79 -9.56 5.23 22.73
CA ALA A 79 -8.33 5.68 23.39
C ALA A 79 -7.71 6.87 22.65
N VAL A 80 -7.59 6.80 21.32
CA VAL A 80 -7.07 7.90 20.50
C VAL A 80 -7.95 9.15 20.64
N ILE A 81 -9.27 9.02 20.52
CA ILE A 81 -10.22 10.14 20.62
C ILE A 81 -10.18 10.81 22.01
N HIS A 82 -9.88 10.05 23.06
CA HIS A 82 -9.73 10.56 24.43
C HIS A 82 -8.30 10.96 24.80
N TYR A 83 -7.39 11.03 23.84
CA TYR A 83 -5.98 11.35 24.08
C TYR A 83 -5.24 10.36 25.00
N ARG A 84 -5.80 9.16 25.19
CA ARG A 84 -5.21 8.06 25.97
C ARG A 84 -4.25 7.24 25.12
N ASN A 85 -3.28 7.91 24.50
CA ASN A 85 -2.26 7.22 23.71
C ASN A 85 -1.31 6.39 24.59
N ASP A 86 -1.31 6.62 25.91
CA ASP A 86 -0.54 5.88 26.92
C ASP A 86 -0.94 4.40 27.07
N ILE A 87 -2.16 4.05 26.67
CA ILE A 87 -2.67 2.67 26.76
C ILE A 87 -2.68 1.93 25.42
N LEU A 88 -2.25 2.60 24.34
CA LEU A 88 -2.15 1.96 23.03
C LEU A 88 -1.01 0.95 23.03
N PRO A 89 -1.18 -0.21 22.35
CA PRO A 89 -0.09 -1.15 22.19
C PRO A 89 1.05 -0.51 21.38
N GLY A 90 2.29 -0.89 21.69
CA GLY A 90 3.47 -0.35 21.00
C GLY A 90 3.58 -0.79 19.54
N GLU A 91 3.07 -1.98 19.21
CA GLU A 91 3.02 -2.54 17.87
C GLU A 91 1.63 -3.13 17.60
N LEU A 92 1.17 -3.02 16.35
CA LEU A 92 -0.07 -3.60 15.86
C LEU A 92 0.24 -4.48 14.66
N SER A 93 -0.38 -5.66 14.60
CA SER A 93 -0.35 -6.51 13.41
C SER A 93 -1.19 -5.91 12.28
N SER A 94 -0.87 -6.23 11.02
CA SER A 94 -1.63 -5.76 9.85
C SER A 94 -3.13 -6.07 9.94
N SER A 95 -3.49 -7.23 10.51
CA SER A 95 -4.87 -7.62 10.76
C SER A 95 -5.55 -6.70 11.78
N GLU A 96 -4.89 -6.36 12.89
CA GLU A 96 -5.43 -5.40 13.87
C GLU A 96 -5.61 -4.01 13.27
N VAL A 97 -4.63 -3.54 12.48
CA VAL A 97 -4.71 -2.27 11.76
C VAL A 97 -5.89 -2.26 10.79
N LEU A 98 -6.14 -3.35 10.08
CA LEU A 98 -7.30 -3.50 9.22
C LEU A 98 -8.62 -3.44 10.01
N GLN A 99 -8.73 -4.17 11.13
CA GLN A 99 -9.95 -4.14 11.96
C GLN A 99 -10.23 -2.73 12.51
N ILE A 100 -9.20 -2.02 12.98
CA ILE A 100 -9.31 -0.62 13.39
C ILE A 100 -9.81 0.25 12.22
N SER A 101 -9.30 0.01 11.02
CA SER A 101 -9.67 0.77 9.81
C SER A 101 -11.13 0.54 9.40
N VAL A 102 -11.61 -0.70 9.50
CA VAL A 102 -13.02 -1.05 9.24
C VAL A 102 -13.95 -0.34 10.21
N VAL A 103 -13.64 -0.37 11.52
CA VAL A 103 -14.45 0.35 12.52
C VAL A 103 -14.33 1.86 12.31
N ALA A 104 -13.16 2.37 11.93
CA ALA A 104 -12.97 3.79 11.68
C ALA A 104 -13.75 4.31 10.47
N ASP A 105 -13.85 3.52 9.41
CA ASP A 105 -14.69 3.81 8.25
C ASP A 105 -16.17 3.72 8.60
N LYS A 106 -16.60 2.63 9.27
CA LYS A 106 -17.99 2.43 9.76
C LYS A 106 -18.50 3.63 10.57
N TYR A 107 -17.66 4.16 11.45
CA TYR A 107 -18.00 5.28 12.32
C TYR A 107 -17.55 6.64 11.80
N ASP A 108 -17.01 6.78 10.59
CA ASP A 108 -16.54 8.06 10.04
C ASP A 108 -15.61 8.83 11.02
N CYS A 109 -14.62 8.15 11.60
CA CYS A 109 -13.65 8.74 12.53
C CYS A 109 -12.21 8.80 11.98
N LYS A 110 -12.04 8.57 10.67
CA LYS A 110 -10.74 8.59 9.95
C LYS A 110 -9.92 9.86 10.23
N VAL A 111 -10.59 11.03 10.25
CA VAL A 111 -9.94 12.33 10.50
C VAL A 111 -9.33 12.39 11.90
N ALA A 112 -10.03 11.88 12.91
CA ALA A 112 -9.53 11.84 14.28
C ALA A 112 -8.33 10.88 14.43
N LEU A 113 -8.29 9.82 13.62
CA LEU A 113 -7.22 8.82 13.64
C LEU A 113 -6.06 9.13 12.69
N LYS A 114 -6.12 10.22 11.92
CA LYS A 114 -5.18 10.51 10.82
C LYS A 114 -3.70 10.41 11.20
N HIS A 115 -3.35 10.90 12.38
CA HIS A 115 -1.96 10.87 12.85
C HIS A 115 -1.54 9.53 13.46
N ALA A 116 -2.44 8.87 14.21
CA ALA A 116 -2.16 7.55 14.80
C ALA A 116 -1.93 6.50 13.71
N THR A 117 -2.80 6.51 12.69
CA THR A 117 -2.78 5.57 11.57
C THR A 117 -1.54 5.68 10.68
N HIS A 118 -0.91 6.85 10.58
CA HIS A 118 0.32 6.99 9.79
C HIS A 118 1.45 6.08 10.30
N HIS A 119 1.52 5.84 11.62
CA HIS A 119 2.53 4.93 12.17
C HIS A 119 2.15 3.45 11.95
N TRP A 120 0.85 3.14 12.01
CA TRP A 120 0.34 1.78 11.90
C TRP A 120 0.41 1.19 10.48
N LEU A 121 0.52 2.05 9.46
CA LEU A 121 0.58 1.66 8.05
C LEU A 121 2.01 1.43 7.53
N ASP A 122 2.99 1.24 8.42
CA ASP A 122 4.38 0.97 8.02
C ASP A 122 4.52 -0.44 7.42
N HIS A 123 4.80 -0.50 6.11
CA HIS A 123 4.90 -1.75 5.37
C HIS A 123 6.32 -2.30 5.25
N ARG A 124 7.35 -1.58 5.75
CA ARG A 124 8.77 -1.88 5.43
C ARG A 124 9.25 -3.23 5.96
N ASN A 125 8.60 -3.77 6.98
CA ASN A 125 8.92 -5.07 7.57
C ASN A 125 7.93 -6.17 7.18
N VAL A 126 6.99 -5.88 6.27
CA VAL A 126 5.90 -6.78 5.90
C VAL A 126 6.26 -7.57 4.64
N VAL A 127 6.44 -8.88 4.81
CA VAL A 127 6.86 -9.79 3.73
C VAL A 127 5.68 -10.57 3.15
N SER A 128 4.67 -10.89 3.97
CA SER A 128 3.52 -11.68 3.52
C SER A 128 2.61 -10.84 2.63
N LEU A 129 2.21 -11.38 1.48
CA LEU A 129 1.22 -10.72 0.62
C LEU A 129 -0.07 -10.45 1.40
N LYS A 130 -0.53 -11.40 2.22
CA LYS A 130 -1.74 -11.23 3.02
C LYS A 130 -1.66 -9.98 3.91
N GLU A 131 -0.55 -9.82 4.62
CA GLU A 131 -0.33 -8.67 5.51
C GLU A 131 -0.20 -7.36 4.72
N GLN A 132 0.43 -7.37 3.54
CA GLN A 132 0.48 -6.21 2.65
C GLN A 132 -0.92 -5.81 2.15
N MET A 133 -1.77 -6.79 1.85
CA MET A 133 -3.15 -6.59 1.40
C MET A 133 -4.04 -6.04 2.51
N GLU A 134 -3.83 -6.49 3.75
CA GLU A 134 -4.47 -5.95 4.95
C GLU A 134 -4.10 -4.47 5.15
N LEU A 135 -2.81 -4.12 5.07
CA LEU A 135 -2.36 -2.73 5.18
C LEU A 135 -2.83 -1.85 4.01
N MET A 136 -2.83 -2.38 2.78
CA MET A 136 -3.34 -1.67 1.60
C MET A 136 -4.82 -1.33 1.77
N THR A 137 -5.60 -2.28 2.28
CA THR A 137 -7.03 -2.10 2.56
C THR A 137 -7.25 -1.11 3.70
N ALA A 138 -6.46 -1.20 4.76
CA ALA A 138 -6.48 -0.23 5.85
C ALA A 138 -6.20 1.20 5.33
N ALA A 139 -5.15 1.38 4.52
CA ALA A 139 -4.82 2.67 3.93
C ALA A 139 -5.93 3.21 3.01
N TYR A 140 -6.60 2.32 2.26
CA TYR A 140 -7.77 2.65 1.45
C TYR A 140 -8.94 3.15 2.31
N LEU A 141 -9.34 2.38 3.34
CA LEU A 141 -10.47 2.70 4.21
C LEU A 141 -10.24 4.00 5.01
N LEU A 142 -9.00 4.28 5.39
CA LEU A 142 -8.62 5.45 6.18
C LEU A 142 -8.35 6.72 5.35
N ASP A 143 -8.49 6.66 4.03
CA ASP A 143 -8.17 7.77 3.11
C ASP A 143 -6.68 8.23 3.22
N GLN A 144 -5.76 7.29 3.49
CA GLN A 144 -4.33 7.56 3.66
C GLN A 144 -3.56 7.37 2.33
N ALA A 145 -3.68 8.36 1.44
CA ALA A 145 -3.18 8.29 0.07
C ALA A 145 -1.68 7.98 -0.07
N GLN A 146 -0.83 8.52 0.81
CA GLN A 146 0.62 8.31 0.76
C GLN A 146 0.96 6.85 1.08
N ALA A 147 0.49 6.34 2.23
CA ALA A 147 0.71 4.96 2.64
C ALA A 147 0.14 3.98 1.60
N PHE A 148 -1.05 4.26 1.07
CA PHE A 148 -1.65 3.46 0.01
C PHE A 148 -0.76 3.36 -1.24
N SER A 149 -0.18 4.48 -1.68
CA SER A 149 0.72 4.50 -2.83
C SER A 149 2.02 3.74 -2.54
N GLU A 150 2.61 3.90 -1.36
CA GLU A 150 3.84 3.20 -0.96
C GLU A 150 3.63 1.69 -0.86
N ILE A 151 2.56 1.25 -0.19
CA ILE A 151 2.21 -0.16 -0.02
C ILE A 151 1.96 -0.82 -1.38
N THR A 152 1.12 -0.22 -2.22
CA THR A 152 0.80 -0.78 -3.54
C THR A 152 2.04 -0.84 -4.45
N TYR A 153 2.94 0.14 -4.34
CA TYR A 153 4.20 0.12 -5.07
C TYR A 153 5.11 -1.03 -4.61
N ALA A 154 5.28 -1.19 -3.29
CA ALA A 154 6.03 -2.31 -2.73
C ALA A 154 5.45 -3.67 -3.19
N MET A 155 4.13 -3.83 -3.16
CA MET A 155 3.47 -5.03 -3.67
C MET A 155 3.79 -5.32 -5.14
N MET A 156 3.81 -4.30 -6.01
CA MET A 156 4.14 -4.49 -7.43
C MET A 156 5.62 -4.78 -7.66
N MET A 157 6.49 -4.31 -6.78
CA MET A 157 7.94 -4.52 -6.87
C MET A 157 8.40 -5.85 -6.29
N GLU A 158 7.72 -6.32 -5.24
CA GLU A 158 8.19 -7.40 -4.37
C GLU A 158 7.33 -8.66 -4.44
N HIS A 159 6.17 -8.61 -5.10
CA HIS A 159 5.31 -9.78 -5.30
C HIS A 159 5.20 -10.18 -6.78
N ALA A 160 5.44 -11.45 -7.08
CA ALA A 160 5.39 -12.00 -8.44
C ALA A 160 4.16 -12.86 -8.75
N GLY A 161 3.41 -13.30 -7.73
CA GLY A 161 2.23 -14.16 -7.89
C GLY A 161 0.95 -13.38 -8.17
N SER A 162 -0.17 -14.08 -8.32
CA SER A 162 -1.46 -13.42 -8.50
C SER A 162 -1.95 -12.76 -7.20
N TYR A 163 -2.54 -11.57 -7.30
CA TYR A 163 -3.24 -10.92 -6.19
C TYR A 163 -4.64 -11.50 -5.91
N LEU A 164 -5.20 -12.28 -6.84
CA LEU A 164 -6.58 -12.79 -6.77
C LEU A 164 -6.89 -13.70 -5.56
N PRO A 165 -5.98 -14.56 -5.06
CA PRO A 165 -6.29 -15.43 -3.92
C PRO A 165 -6.70 -14.69 -2.64
N PHE A 166 -6.33 -13.42 -2.53
CA PHE A 166 -6.66 -12.53 -1.40
C PHE A 166 -7.53 -11.36 -1.86
N ALA A 167 -8.23 -11.46 -2.99
CA ALA A 167 -9.07 -10.35 -3.44
C ALA A 167 -10.43 -10.33 -2.75
N GLN A 168 -11.01 -11.51 -2.48
CA GLN A 168 -12.38 -11.61 -1.97
C GLN A 168 -12.54 -10.95 -0.60
N ASP A 169 -11.68 -11.25 0.37
CA ASP A 169 -11.82 -10.70 1.73
C ASP A 169 -11.75 -9.16 1.71
N GLN A 170 -10.95 -8.60 0.81
CA GLN A 170 -10.71 -7.16 0.68
C GLN A 170 -11.86 -6.47 -0.04
N ILE A 171 -12.46 -7.14 -1.04
CA ILE A 171 -13.70 -6.70 -1.67
C ILE A 171 -14.84 -6.68 -0.65
N ASP A 172 -14.90 -7.66 0.25
CA ASP A 172 -15.91 -7.71 1.31
C ASP A 172 -15.78 -6.53 2.29
N PHE A 173 -14.57 -5.95 2.44
CA PHE A 173 -14.34 -4.70 3.16
C PHE A 173 -14.64 -3.42 2.36
N GLY A 174 -15.09 -3.52 1.11
CA GLY A 174 -15.48 -2.37 0.28
C GLY A 174 -14.38 -1.86 -0.66
N VAL A 175 -13.29 -2.61 -0.83
CA VAL A 175 -12.27 -2.31 -1.85
C VAL A 175 -12.82 -2.68 -3.23
N PRO A 176 -12.74 -1.78 -4.24
CA PRO A 176 -13.21 -2.09 -5.59
C PRO A 176 -12.35 -3.16 -6.26
N TRP A 177 -12.98 -4.11 -6.95
CA TRP A 177 -12.27 -5.19 -7.67
C TRP A 177 -11.33 -4.65 -8.76
N GLU A 178 -11.63 -3.46 -9.30
CA GLU A 178 -10.80 -2.76 -10.28
C GLU A 178 -9.38 -2.50 -9.77
N LEU A 179 -9.20 -2.37 -8.45
CA LEU A 179 -7.89 -2.16 -7.83
C LEU A 179 -6.93 -3.31 -8.15
N PHE A 180 -7.38 -4.55 -8.07
CA PHE A 180 -6.55 -5.74 -8.30
C PHE A 180 -6.13 -5.86 -9.76
N TYR A 181 -7.04 -5.51 -10.67
CA TYR A 181 -6.71 -5.39 -12.09
C TYR A 181 -5.65 -4.31 -12.32
N LEU A 182 -5.76 -3.16 -11.67
CA LEU A 182 -4.78 -2.08 -11.79
C LEU A 182 -3.41 -2.45 -11.20
N LEU A 183 -3.36 -3.19 -10.09
CA LEU A 183 -2.12 -3.73 -9.55
C LEU A 183 -1.42 -4.64 -10.57
N GLU A 184 -2.15 -5.57 -11.17
CA GLU A 184 -1.63 -6.46 -12.21
C GLU A 184 -1.13 -5.68 -13.44
N ALA A 185 -1.93 -4.74 -13.93
CA ALA A 185 -1.58 -3.92 -15.10
C ALA A 185 -0.33 -3.06 -14.85
N LYS A 186 -0.23 -2.44 -13.67
CA LYS A 186 0.93 -1.60 -13.31
C LYS A 186 2.17 -2.43 -13.02
N ARG A 187 2.05 -3.60 -12.38
CA ARG A 187 3.15 -4.56 -12.28
C ARG A 187 3.64 -4.99 -13.66
N GLY A 188 2.74 -5.32 -14.58
CA GLY A 188 3.08 -5.64 -15.97
C GLY A 188 3.85 -4.49 -16.65
N SER A 189 3.40 -3.24 -16.44
CA SER A 189 4.11 -2.06 -16.93
C SER A 189 5.51 -1.89 -16.33
N ILE A 190 5.70 -2.15 -15.03
CA ILE A 190 7.02 -2.13 -14.38
C ILE A 190 7.95 -3.18 -15.03
N HIS A 191 7.45 -4.41 -15.23
CA HIS A 191 8.22 -5.47 -15.86
C HIS A 191 8.58 -5.14 -17.32
N GLN A 192 7.68 -4.49 -18.05
CA GLN A 192 7.93 -4.00 -19.41
C GLN A 192 8.99 -2.90 -19.41
N GLN A 193 8.85 -1.87 -18.56
CA GLN A 193 9.83 -0.79 -18.43
C GLN A 193 11.22 -1.33 -18.07
N LEU A 194 11.29 -2.32 -17.18
CA LEU A 194 12.54 -3.00 -16.86
C LEU A 194 13.14 -3.69 -18.11
N GLY A 195 12.31 -4.36 -18.92
CA GLY A 195 12.73 -4.90 -20.21
C GLY A 195 13.27 -3.84 -21.15
N ASP A 196 12.61 -2.68 -21.23
CA ASP A 196 13.04 -1.55 -22.04
C ASP A 196 14.35 -0.93 -21.54
N ILE A 197 14.57 -0.86 -20.23
CA ILE A 197 15.83 -0.39 -19.63
C ILE A 197 16.98 -1.33 -20.01
N LEU A 198 16.72 -2.64 -20.02
CA LEU A 198 17.70 -3.68 -20.35
C LEU A 198 17.84 -3.94 -21.86
N SER A 199 17.01 -3.32 -22.69
CA SER A 199 17.06 -3.48 -24.14
C SER A 199 18.33 -2.87 -24.77
N VAL A 200 18.79 -3.47 -25.87
CA VAL A 200 19.82 -2.88 -26.74
C VAL A 200 19.27 -1.59 -27.34
N LYS A 201 19.91 -0.45 -27.10
CA LYS A 201 19.52 0.83 -27.71
C LYS A 201 20.05 0.92 -29.13
N TYR A 202 19.22 0.54 -30.10
CA TYR A 202 19.48 0.73 -31.52
C TYR A 202 19.14 2.16 -31.94
N GLN A 203 20.14 3.04 -31.91
CA GLN A 203 20.14 4.22 -32.77
C GLN A 203 21.02 3.86 -33.96
N TYR A 204 20.49 3.96 -35.17
CA TYR A 204 21.19 3.59 -36.40
C TYR A 204 22.39 4.53 -36.59
N GLU A 205 23.59 4.01 -36.31
CA GLU A 205 24.85 4.62 -36.71
C GLU A 205 25.54 3.63 -37.64
N ASP A 206 25.39 3.85 -38.95
CA ASP A 206 25.99 3.04 -40.01
C ASP A 206 27.51 3.29 -40.08
N CYS A 207 28.26 2.86 -39.07
CA CYS A 207 29.71 2.76 -39.19
C CYS A 207 30.05 1.49 -40.00
N PRO A 208 30.79 1.60 -41.12
CA PRO A 208 31.28 0.43 -41.86
C PRO A 208 32.12 -0.53 -41.01
N CYS A 209 32.69 -0.03 -39.90
CA CYS A 209 33.45 -0.81 -38.94
C CYS A 209 32.62 -1.80 -38.10
N GLY A 210 31.29 -1.68 -38.10
CA GLY A 210 30.39 -2.55 -37.34
C GLY A 210 30.49 -2.41 -35.82
N PHE A 211 31.09 -1.33 -35.31
CA PHE A 211 31.29 -1.11 -33.87
C PHE A 211 29.99 -1.27 -33.07
N LYS A 212 28.90 -0.65 -33.53
CA LYS A 212 27.60 -0.73 -32.86
C LYS A 212 27.10 -2.17 -32.78
N SER A 213 27.19 -2.93 -33.86
CA SER A 213 26.80 -4.34 -33.92
C SER A 213 27.65 -5.21 -32.98
N LYS A 214 28.97 -4.99 -32.92
CA LYS A 214 29.87 -5.69 -31.97
C LYS A 214 29.51 -5.37 -30.52
N SER A 215 29.24 -4.09 -30.21
CA SER A 215 28.81 -3.67 -28.87
C SER A 215 27.45 -4.22 -28.46
N ALA A 216 26.50 -4.29 -29.40
CA ALA A 216 25.20 -4.89 -29.18
C ALA A 216 25.33 -6.39 -28.92
N TYR A 217 26.14 -7.10 -29.70
CA TYR A 217 26.41 -8.52 -29.51
C TYR A 217 27.04 -8.82 -28.15
N GLY A 218 28.06 -8.03 -27.74
CA GLY A 218 28.68 -8.15 -26.42
C GLY A 218 27.68 -7.94 -25.28
N TYR A 219 26.79 -6.95 -25.39
CA TYR A 219 25.76 -6.70 -24.39
C TYR A 219 24.70 -7.81 -24.35
N LEU A 220 24.24 -8.31 -25.51
CA LEU A 220 23.35 -9.47 -25.60
C LEU A 220 23.95 -10.71 -24.93
N GLY A 221 25.27 -10.90 -25.02
CA GLY A 221 25.99 -11.95 -24.30
C GLY A 221 25.84 -11.84 -22.78
N ILE A 222 25.98 -10.64 -22.21
CA ILE A 222 25.75 -10.43 -20.77
C ILE A 222 24.29 -10.63 -20.40
N LEU A 223 23.35 -10.08 -21.18
CA LEU A 223 21.92 -10.28 -20.93
C LEU A 223 21.58 -11.78 -20.95
N SER A 224 22.19 -12.55 -21.86
CA SER A 224 22.01 -14.00 -21.92
C SER A 224 22.58 -14.68 -20.67
N ALA A 225 23.83 -14.38 -20.30
CA ALA A 225 24.47 -14.95 -19.11
C ALA A 225 23.73 -14.57 -17.83
N GLY A 226 23.20 -13.36 -17.78
CA GLY A 226 22.38 -12.82 -16.71
C GLY A 226 20.92 -13.25 -16.78
N GLY A 227 20.48 -14.05 -17.75
CA GLY A 227 19.10 -14.55 -17.85
C GLY A 227 18.03 -13.48 -18.10
N PHE A 228 18.39 -12.39 -18.78
CA PHE A 228 17.51 -11.27 -19.12
C PHE A 228 16.97 -11.32 -20.55
N LEU A 229 17.56 -12.13 -21.44
CA LEU A 229 16.99 -12.36 -22.76
C LEU A 229 15.65 -13.10 -22.60
N PRO A 230 14.63 -12.76 -23.40
CA PRO A 230 13.39 -13.53 -23.46
C PRO A 230 13.75 -14.99 -23.75
N SER A 231 13.65 -15.86 -22.74
CA SER A 231 13.86 -17.28 -22.95
C SER A 231 12.80 -17.77 -23.92
N LEU A 232 13.19 -18.62 -24.87
CA LEU A 232 12.27 -19.41 -25.70
C LEU A 232 11.41 -20.40 -24.87
N TYR A 233 11.48 -20.33 -23.54
CA TYR A 233 10.71 -21.08 -22.57
C TYR A 233 10.15 -20.11 -21.54
N LEU A 234 8.83 -20.07 -21.44
CA LEU A 234 8.03 -19.22 -20.55
C LEU A 234 8.34 -19.43 -19.05
N ASP A 235 8.98 -20.55 -18.68
CA ASP A 235 9.11 -21.02 -17.30
C ASP A 235 10.03 -20.19 -16.38
N ARG A 236 10.90 -19.31 -16.91
CA ARG A 236 11.89 -18.58 -16.08
C ARG A 236 11.42 -17.20 -15.58
N LEU A 237 10.29 -16.71 -16.10
CA LEU A 237 9.68 -15.45 -15.67
C LEU A 237 8.54 -15.66 -14.66
N ASP A 238 8.09 -16.91 -14.49
CA ASP A 238 7.09 -17.26 -13.48
C ASP A 238 7.72 -17.15 -12.08
N GLY A 239 7.33 -16.09 -11.36
CA GLY A 239 7.65 -15.93 -9.94
C GLY A 239 8.84 -15.04 -9.60
N GLU A 240 9.52 -14.42 -10.56
CA GLU A 240 10.57 -13.44 -10.24
C GLU A 240 9.99 -12.03 -10.03
N THR A 241 10.34 -11.41 -8.90
CA THR A 241 9.90 -10.06 -8.54
C THR A 241 10.70 -8.99 -9.29
N ALA A 242 10.10 -7.83 -9.54
CA ALA A 242 10.79 -6.72 -10.19
C ALA A 242 12.05 -6.31 -9.40
N ILE A 243 11.98 -6.25 -8.07
CA ILE A 243 13.12 -5.88 -7.23
C ILE A 243 14.30 -6.86 -7.37
N ASN A 244 14.04 -8.17 -7.50
CA ASN A 244 15.10 -9.16 -7.65
C ASN A 244 15.72 -9.09 -9.05
N ARG A 245 14.91 -8.84 -10.09
CA ARG A 245 15.41 -8.57 -11.45
C ARG A 245 16.30 -7.34 -11.48
N ILE A 246 15.92 -6.26 -10.79
CA ILE A 246 16.72 -5.04 -10.66
C ILE A 246 18.05 -5.33 -9.96
N LYS A 247 18.03 -6.00 -8.80
CA LYS A 247 19.26 -6.36 -8.07
C LYS A 247 20.25 -7.17 -8.93
N ARG A 248 19.74 -8.14 -9.69
CA ARG A 248 20.57 -8.91 -10.65
C ARG A 248 21.11 -8.02 -11.77
N ALA A 249 20.31 -7.08 -12.27
CA ALA A 249 20.72 -6.17 -13.33
C ALA A 249 21.84 -5.22 -12.86
N GLU A 250 21.74 -4.71 -11.63
CA GLU A 250 22.75 -3.87 -11.00
C GLU A 250 24.09 -4.61 -10.83
N GLN A 251 24.05 -5.92 -10.59
CA GLN A 251 25.22 -6.78 -10.44
C GLN A 251 25.89 -7.18 -11.78
N MET A 252 25.27 -6.89 -12.93
CA MET A 252 25.89 -7.19 -14.22
C MET A 252 27.22 -6.44 -14.39
N GLY A 253 28.27 -7.14 -14.83
CA GLY A 253 29.54 -6.50 -15.21
C GLY A 253 29.43 -5.66 -16.48
N PRO A 254 30.42 -4.79 -16.80
CA PRO A 254 30.49 -4.16 -18.11
C PRO A 254 30.64 -5.21 -19.23
N PRO A 255 30.13 -4.96 -20.44
CA PRO A 255 30.47 -5.78 -21.61
C PRO A 255 31.97 -5.91 -21.76
N SER A 256 32.41 -7.09 -22.20
CA SER A 256 33.78 -7.26 -22.69
C SER A 256 34.11 -6.09 -23.60
N GLU A 257 35.27 -5.46 -23.37
CA GLU A 257 35.70 -4.31 -24.16
C GLU A 257 35.57 -4.66 -25.65
N VAL A 258 34.74 -3.90 -26.35
CA VAL A 258 34.67 -4.01 -27.80
C VAL A 258 35.98 -3.42 -28.28
N GLU A 259 36.87 -4.25 -28.84
CA GLU A 259 38.10 -3.75 -29.44
C GLU A 259 37.77 -2.58 -30.34
N ASP A 260 38.28 -1.40 -29.97
CA ASP A 260 38.14 -0.21 -30.78
C ASP A 260 38.74 -0.52 -32.15
N CYS A 261 37.98 -0.24 -33.20
CA CYS A 261 38.53 -0.23 -34.55
C CYS A 261 39.48 0.97 -34.65
N THR A 262 40.73 0.78 -34.22
CA THR A 262 41.79 1.80 -34.21
C THR A 262 42.07 2.40 -35.60
N GLY A 263 41.63 1.72 -36.66
CA GLY A 263 41.68 2.19 -38.05
C GLY A 263 40.37 2.78 -38.58
N CYS A 264 39.36 3.07 -37.76
CA CYS A 264 38.10 3.67 -38.22
C CYS A 264 38.17 5.21 -38.14
N ASP A 265 37.95 5.88 -39.28
CA ASP A 265 37.94 7.35 -39.36
C ASP A 265 36.89 8.00 -38.45
N ASN A 266 35.81 7.28 -38.13
CA ASN A 266 34.69 7.77 -37.32
C ASN A 266 34.75 7.34 -35.85
N TYR A 267 35.88 6.80 -35.36
CA TYR A 267 35.99 6.22 -34.02
C TYR A 267 35.53 7.15 -32.87
N ARG A 268 35.69 8.46 -33.03
CA ARG A 268 35.29 9.47 -32.02
C ARG A 268 33.77 9.55 -31.80
N TRP A 269 33.00 9.14 -32.79
CA TRP A 269 31.54 9.14 -32.77
C TRP A 269 30.96 7.82 -32.30
N HIS A 270 31.79 6.80 -32.05
CA HIS A 270 31.31 5.53 -31.53
C HIS A 270 30.59 5.71 -30.19
N ARG A 271 29.35 5.22 -30.13
CA ARG A 271 28.57 5.10 -28.91
C ARG A 271 28.17 3.64 -28.70
N PRO A 272 28.55 3.01 -27.59
CA PRO A 272 28.14 1.64 -27.30
C PRO A 272 26.61 1.47 -27.36
N ALA A 273 26.14 0.27 -27.63
CA ALA A 273 24.70 -0.04 -27.61
C ALA A 273 24.11 -0.15 -26.18
N TYR A 274 24.94 0.07 -25.17
CA TYR A 274 24.63 0.00 -23.75
C TYR A 274 25.41 1.06 -22.97
N SER A 275 24.77 1.71 -22.00
CA SER A 275 25.43 2.57 -21.01
C SER A 275 25.06 2.08 -19.61
N ARG A 276 26.07 1.64 -18.85
CA ARG A 276 25.88 1.19 -17.46
C ARG A 276 25.33 2.31 -16.59
N GLU A 277 25.87 3.51 -16.72
CA GLU A 277 25.45 4.67 -15.95
C GLU A 277 23.98 5.01 -16.22
N SER A 278 23.59 5.07 -17.51
CA SER A 278 22.18 5.31 -17.87
C SER A 278 21.27 4.19 -17.41
N MET A 279 21.71 2.93 -17.49
CA MET A 279 20.94 1.79 -17.02
C MET A 279 20.71 1.88 -15.51
N LEU A 280 21.76 2.08 -14.71
CA LEU A 280 21.66 2.21 -13.25
C LEU A 280 20.79 3.41 -12.84
N LYS A 281 20.94 4.55 -13.53
CA LYS A 281 20.08 5.71 -13.33
C LYS A 281 18.60 5.38 -13.57
N ASN A 282 18.29 4.74 -14.70
CA ASN A 282 16.90 4.39 -15.03
C ASN A 282 16.34 3.31 -14.08
N LEU A 283 17.18 2.37 -13.60
CA LEU A 283 16.77 1.40 -12.58
C LEU A 283 16.48 2.09 -11.24
N GLN A 284 17.24 3.13 -10.88
CA GLN A 284 16.98 3.92 -9.69
C GLN A 284 15.67 4.72 -9.82
N GLU A 285 15.47 5.41 -10.95
CA GLU A 285 14.19 6.08 -11.26
C GLU A 285 13.01 5.12 -11.22
N LEU A 286 13.19 3.88 -11.71
CA LEU A 286 12.16 2.86 -11.64
C LEU A 286 11.84 2.51 -10.18
N LYS A 287 12.84 2.30 -9.30
CA LYS A 287 12.71 2.02 -7.85
C LYS A 287 12.09 3.16 -7.04
N ASP A 288 12.31 4.41 -7.46
CA ASP A 288 11.75 5.61 -6.83
C ASP A 288 10.32 5.92 -7.35
N GLY A 289 9.73 4.99 -8.10
CA GLY A 289 8.38 5.08 -8.62
C GLY A 289 7.31 5.16 -7.53
N LYS A 290 6.08 5.46 -7.97
CA LYS A 290 4.91 5.57 -7.10
C LYS A 290 3.89 4.49 -7.43
N GLY A 291 3.12 4.09 -6.42
CA GLY A 291 2.09 3.07 -6.57
C GLY A 291 0.80 3.64 -7.13
N LEU A 292 -0.30 2.96 -6.83
CA LEU A 292 -1.61 3.39 -7.25
C LEU A 292 -2.04 4.68 -6.54
N CYS A 293 -2.79 5.52 -7.24
CA CYS A 293 -3.36 6.73 -6.66
C CYS A 293 -4.74 6.43 -6.06
N LEU A 294 -4.88 6.68 -4.76
CA LEU A 294 -6.14 6.45 -4.05
C LEU A 294 -7.29 7.27 -4.67
N HIS A 295 -7.08 8.56 -4.96
CA HIS A 295 -8.13 9.42 -5.55
C HIS A 295 -8.63 8.95 -6.92
N CYS A 296 -7.76 8.36 -7.74
CA CYS A 296 -8.16 7.78 -9.03
C CYS A 296 -9.09 6.57 -8.84
N ILE A 297 -8.91 5.81 -7.77
CA ILE A 297 -9.69 4.61 -7.45
C ILE A 297 -11.01 5.02 -6.78
N SER A 298 -10.97 5.87 -5.76
CA SER A 298 -12.14 6.28 -4.98
C SER A 298 -13.10 7.19 -5.76
N GLY A 299 -12.60 7.94 -6.76
CA GLY A 299 -13.37 8.94 -7.51
C GLY A 299 -14.36 8.37 -8.53
N GLY A 300 -14.52 7.04 -8.63
CA GLY A 300 -15.38 6.42 -9.64
C GLY A 300 -15.01 6.79 -11.08
N SER A 301 -13.76 7.24 -11.30
CA SER A 301 -13.29 7.61 -12.61
C SER A 301 -13.22 6.33 -13.42
N ARG A 302 -14.21 6.18 -14.32
CA ARG A 302 -14.38 5.05 -15.22
C ARG A 302 -13.02 4.55 -15.67
N VAL A 303 -12.82 3.24 -15.59
CA VAL A 303 -11.68 2.45 -16.07
C VAL A 303 -11.24 2.78 -17.53
N TYR A 304 -11.99 3.64 -18.23
CA TYR A 304 -11.76 4.13 -19.59
C TYR A 304 -11.48 5.63 -19.72
N SER A 305 -11.39 6.42 -18.64
CA SER A 305 -11.03 7.83 -18.77
C SER A 305 -9.51 7.97 -18.79
N GLU A 306 -8.95 8.26 -19.97
CA GLU A 306 -7.57 8.78 -20.18
C GLU A 306 -7.35 10.15 -19.51
N LYS A 307 -8.14 10.51 -18.49
CA LYS A 307 -7.99 11.77 -17.79
C LYS A 307 -6.81 11.64 -16.83
N PRO A 308 -5.77 12.48 -16.97
CA PRO A 308 -4.69 12.53 -15.99
C PRO A 308 -5.29 12.86 -14.62
N CYS A 309 -4.71 12.28 -13.58
CA CYS A 309 -5.10 12.55 -12.19
C CYS A 309 -5.13 14.07 -11.95
N SER A 310 -6.14 14.56 -11.23
CA SER A 310 -6.27 15.98 -10.89
C SER A 310 -5.26 16.45 -9.83
N ILE A 311 -4.40 15.55 -9.36
CA ILE A 311 -3.33 15.80 -8.40
C ILE A 311 -2.01 15.56 -9.14
N GLU A 312 -1.10 16.53 -9.10
CA GLU A 312 0.27 16.34 -9.59
C GLU A 312 0.97 15.28 -8.73
N HIS A 313 1.48 14.24 -9.39
CA HIS A 313 2.21 13.13 -8.77
C HIS A 313 3.72 13.37 -8.87
#